data_AF-A0A5E4L9L5-F1
#
_entry.id   AF-A0A5E4L9L5-F1
#
_cell.length_a   1.000
_cell.length_b   1.000
_cell.length_c   1.000
_cell.angle_alpha   90.00
_cell.angle_beta   90.00
_cell.angle_gamma   90.00
#
_symmetry.space_group_name_H-M   'P 1'
#
loop_
_entity.id
_entity.type
_entity.pdbx_description
1 polymer ?
#
loop_
_entity_poly.entity_id
_entity_poly.type
_entity_poly.pdbx_seq_one_letter_code
_entity_poly.pdbx_strand_id
1 'polypeptide(L)'
;MMSTDEAVKHLSKDLGINEEALIREGIIEYVKSRIRACMRDRMEIMSRYKISSLDEFEKKVKDGSIPEHPGWEDLITLENLENSINKLKIELTHVGNISES
;
A
#
# COMPACT_ATOMS: atom_id res chain seq x y z
N MET A 1 20.43 18.39 14.94
CA MET A 1 19.44 17.74 14.04
C MET A 1 18.14 18.49 14.26
N MET A 2 17.47 18.91 13.18
CA MET A 2 16.20 19.63 13.29
C MET A 2 15.13 18.69 13.85
N SER A 3 14.25 19.19 14.72
CA SER A 3 13.10 18.44 15.22
C SER A 3 12.01 18.32 14.16
N THR A 4 11.05 17.39 14.35
CA THR A 4 9.91 17.25 13.45
C THR A 4 9.08 18.53 13.37
N ASP A 5 8.84 19.20 14.51
CA ASP A 5 8.10 20.46 14.55
C ASP A 5 8.83 21.58 13.80
N GLU A 6 10.15 21.65 13.94
CA GLU A 6 10.97 22.62 13.19
C GLU A 6 10.93 22.32 11.68
N ALA A 7 10.90 21.05 11.28
CA ALA A 7 10.79 20.64 9.88
C ALA A 7 9.44 20.99 9.26
N VAL A 8 8.34 20.74 9.99
CA VAL A 8 6.99 21.12 9.55
C VAL A 8 6.89 22.63 9.38
N LYS A 9 7.36 23.42 10.36
CA LYS A 9 7.39 24.89 10.29
C LYS A 9 8.19 25.42 9.10
N HIS A 10 9.36 24.84 8.88
CA HIS A 10 10.22 25.21 7.76
C HIS A 10 9.53 24.95 6.41
N LEU A 11 9.02 23.74 6.20
CA LEU A 11 8.33 23.36 4.96
C LEU A 11 7.03 24.14 4.75
N SER A 12 6.25 24.35 5.82
CA SER A 12 5.04 25.19 5.80
C SER A 12 5.34 26.59 5.28
N LYS A 13 6.38 27.23 5.82
CA LYS A 13 6.82 28.56 5.39
C LYS A 13 7.34 28.58 3.96
N ASP A 14 8.17 27.62 3.59
CA ASP A 14 8.79 27.56 2.25
C ASP A 14 7.76 27.27 1.15
N LEU A 15 6.78 26.42 1.42
CA LEU A 15 5.75 26.03 0.46
C LEU A 15 4.50 26.93 0.52
N GLY A 16 4.38 27.78 1.54
CA GLY A 16 3.19 28.59 1.77
C GLY A 16 1.94 27.78 2.12
N ILE A 17 2.11 26.62 2.75
CA ILE A 17 1.03 25.69 3.13
C ILE A 17 0.89 25.70 4.65
N ASN A 18 -0.35 25.70 5.15
CA ASN A 18 -0.59 25.59 6.59
C ASN A 18 0.03 24.30 7.18
N GLU A 19 0.62 24.39 8.37
CA GLU A 19 1.31 23.26 9.03
C GLU A 19 0.41 22.03 9.21
N GLU A 20 -0.85 22.22 9.63
CA GLU A 20 -1.82 21.14 9.81
C GLU A 20 -2.23 20.53 8.48
N ALA A 21 -2.41 21.36 7.45
CA ALA A 21 -2.67 20.87 6.09
C ALA A 21 -1.49 20.05 5.55
N LEU A 22 -0.25 20.52 5.76
CA LEU A 22 0.96 19.81 5.37
C LEU A 22 1.07 18.45 6.07
N ILE A 23 0.82 18.40 7.38
CA ILE A 23 0.82 17.14 8.14
C ILE A 23 -0.25 16.20 7.62
N ARG A 24 -1.49 16.67 7.46
CA ARG A 24 -2.62 15.87 6.97
C ARG A 24 -2.33 15.27 5.60
N GLU A 25 -1.88 16.10 4.65
CA GLU A 25 -1.51 15.65 3.31
C GLU A 25 -0.35 14.64 3.36
N GLY A 26 0.64 14.87 4.23
CA GLY A 26 1.74 13.94 4.46
C GLY A 26 1.28 12.56 4.93
N ILE A 27 0.34 12.49 5.88
CA ILE A 27 -0.23 11.22 6.37
C ILE A 27 -1.02 10.53 5.26
N ILE A 28 -1.88 11.25 4.54
CA ILE A 28 -2.67 10.72 3.42
C ILE A 28 -1.73 10.15 2.35
N GLU A 29 -0.69 10.89 1.96
CA GLU A 29 0.23 10.45 0.93
C GLU A 29 1.11 9.28 1.39
N TYR A 30 1.47 9.22 2.67
CA TYR A 30 2.13 8.06 3.26
C TYR A 30 1.28 6.79 3.09
N VAL A 31 0.00 6.82 3.47
CA VAL A 31 -0.90 5.66 3.32
C VAL A 31 -1.07 5.27 1.85
N LYS A 32 -1.27 6.25 0.96
CA LYS A 32 -1.33 6.01 -0.50
C LYS A 32 -0.05 5.36 -1.02
N SER A 33 1.11 5.81 -0.58
CA SER A 33 2.41 5.26 -0.98
C SER A 33 2.57 3.79 -0.58
N ARG A 34 2.08 3.42 0.62
CA ARG A 34 2.05 2.04 1.11
C ARG A 34 1.13 1.15 0.28
N ILE A 35 -0.05 1.64 -0.08
CA ILE A 35 -0.97 0.94 -0.99
C ILE A 35 -0.27 0.68 -2.33
N ARG A 36 0.36 1.70 -2.92
CA ARG A 36 1.09 1.57 -4.18
C ARG A 36 2.22 0.55 -4.09
N ALA A 37 2.93 0.48 -2.97
CA ALA A 37 3.97 -0.53 -2.75
C ALA A 37 3.40 -1.94 -2.79
N CYS A 38 2.37 -2.24 -1.97
CA CYS A 38 1.73 -3.55 -1.97
C CYS A 38 1.15 -3.93 -3.35
N MET A 39 0.59 -2.95 -4.07
CA MET A 39 0.08 -3.19 -5.43
C MET A 39 1.20 -3.54 -6.43
N ARG A 40 2.39 -2.93 -6.31
CA ARG A 40 3.54 -3.28 -7.15
C ARG A 40 4.00 -4.71 -6.86
N ASP A 41 4.16 -5.07 -5.59
CA ASP A 41 4.58 -6.42 -5.19
C ASP A 41 3.56 -7.46 -5.68
N ARG A 42 2.25 -7.15 -5.55
CA ARG A 42 1.18 -7.99 -6.08
C ARG A 42 1.30 -8.14 -7.60
N MET A 43 1.49 -7.05 -8.33
CA MET A 43 1.62 -7.08 -9.79
C MET A 43 2.84 -7.86 -10.26
N GLU A 44 3.96 -7.79 -9.53
CA GLU A 44 5.17 -8.54 -9.85
C GLU A 44 4.92 -10.06 -9.82
N ILE A 45 4.32 -10.56 -8.73
CA ILE A 45 4.01 -11.98 -8.58
C ILE A 45 2.97 -12.41 -9.64
N MET A 46 1.90 -11.63 -9.82
CA MET A 46 0.87 -11.94 -10.82
C MET A 46 1.44 -11.97 -12.25
N SER A 47 2.37 -11.07 -12.57
CA SER A 47 3.03 -11.02 -13.87
C SER A 47 3.97 -12.20 -14.10
N ARG A 48 4.72 -12.62 -13.07
CA ARG A 48 5.61 -13.80 -13.10
C ARG A 48 4.87 -15.05 -13.58
N TYR A 49 3.65 -15.27 -13.08
CA TYR A 49 2.83 -16.45 -13.41
C TYR A 49 1.81 -16.22 -14.54
N LYS A 50 1.72 -14.99 -15.06
CA LYS A 50 0.73 -14.57 -16.08
C LYS A 50 -0.69 -14.96 -15.67
N ILE A 51 -1.04 -14.64 -14.43
CA ILE A 51 -2.35 -14.90 -13.82
C ILE A 51 -3.14 -13.59 -13.69
N SER A 52 -4.46 -13.72 -13.67
CA SER A 52 -5.41 -12.60 -13.57
C SER A 52 -6.14 -12.54 -12.23
N SER A 53 -6.24 -13.65 -11.49
CA SER A 53 -6.80 -13.70 -10.13
C SER A 53 -6.08 -14.69 -9.21
N LEU A 54 -6.30 -14.57 -7.89
CA LEU A 54 -5.81 -15.51 -6.88
C LEU A 54 -6.44 -16.90 -7.08
N ASP A 55 -7.75 -16.96 -7.36
CA ASP A 55 -8.46 -18.22 -7.64
C ASP A 55 -7.86 -18.97 -8.85
N GLU A 56 -7.48 -18.23 -9.90
CA GLU A 56 -6.81 -18.82 -11.06
C GLU A 56 -5.45 -19.40 -10.67
N PHE A 57 -4.71 -18.68 -9.82
CA PHE A 57 -3.41 -19.12 -9.35
C PHE A 57 -3.51 -20.38 -8.49
N GLU A 58 -4.38 -20.38 -7.48
CA GLU A 58 -4.62 -21.54 -6.62
C GLU A 58 -4.95 -22.78 -7.44
N LYS A 59 -5.86 -22.64 -8.42
CA LYS A 59 -6.22 -23.73 -9.32
C LYS A 59 -5.02 -24.27 -10.10
N LYS A 60 -4.21 -23.37 -10.68
CA LYS A 60 -3.02 -23.73 -11.46
C LYS A 60 -1.91 -24.37 -10.61
N VAL A 61 -1.77 -24.00 -9.34
CA VAL A 61 -0.85 -24.67 -8.43
C VAL A 61 -1.38 -26.07 -8.11
N LYS A 62 -2.67 -26.17 -7.79
CA LYS A 62 -3.33 -27.42 -7.42
C LYS A 62 -3.37 -28.47 -8.54
N ASP A 63 -3.54 -28.04 -9.78
CA ASP A 63 -3.55 -28.93 -10.96
C ASP A 63 -2.14 -29.23 -11.51
N GLY A 64 -1.10 -28.64 -10.93
CA GLY A 64 0.29 -28.83 -11.30
C GLY A 64 0.77 -28.01 -12.50
N SER A 65 -0.06 -27.11 -13.04
CA SER A 65 0.34 -26.17 -14.10
C SER A 65 1.39 -25.16 -13.64
N ILE A 66 1.41 -24.83 -12.34
CA ILE A 66 2.47 -24.05 -11.68
C ILE A 66 3.10 -24.93 -10.60
N PRO A 67 4.44 -24.93 -10.44
CA PRO A 67 5.10 -25.68 -9.38
C PRO A 67 4.56 -25.34 -7.98
N GLU A 68 4.30 -26.37 -7.17
CA GLU A 68 3.84 -26.22 -5.77
C GLU A 68 4.78 -25.34 -4.94
N HIS A 69 6.09 -25.46 -5.18
CA HIS A 69 7.10 -24.54 -4.65
C HIS A 69 7.79 -23.80 -5.79
N PRO A 70 7.83 -22.45 -5.76
CA PRO A 70 7.33 -21.56 -4.71
C PRO A 70 5.83 -21.20 -4.83
N GLY A 71 5.03 -21.88 -5.66
CA GLY A 71 3.65 -21.49 -5.98
C GLY A 71 2.72 -21.25 -4.78
N TRP A 72 2.72 -22.14 -3.78
CA TRP A 72 1.91 -21.95 -2.57
C TRP A 72 2.38 -20.78 -1.70
N GLU A 73 3.69 -20.54 -1.63
CA GLU A 73 4.27 -19.43 -0.86
C GLU A 73 3.94 -18.08 -1.52
N ASP A 74 4.00 -18.03 -2.85
CA ASP A 74 3.62 -16.86 -3.63
C ASP A 74 2.10 -16.59 -3.53
N LEU A 75 1.26 -17.63 -3.47
CA LEU A 75 -0.19 -17.47 -3.23
C LEU A 75 -0.47 -16.87 -1.85
N ILE A 76 0.14 -17.41 -0.79
CA ILE A 76 0.01 -16.86 0.58
C ILE A 76 0.49 -15.40 0.62
N THR A 77 1.57 -15.10 -0.10
CA THR A 77 2.09 -13.72 -0.21
C THR A 77 1.05 -12.80 -0.86
N LEU A 78 0.41 -13.23 -1.95
CA LEU A 78 -0.66 -12.47 -2.61
C LEU A 78 -1.87 -12.21 -1.70
N GLU A 79 -2.33 -13.22 -0.97
CA GLU A 79 -3.43 -13.08 -0.01
C GLU A 79 -3.10 -12.05 1.08
N ASN A 80 -1.87 -12.11 1.61
CA ASN A 80 -1.40 -11.15 2.60
C ASN A 80 -1.31 -9.71 2.04
N LEU A 81 -0.90 -9.56 0.77
CA LEU A 81 -0.87 -8.28 0.09
C LEU A 81 -2.30 -7.73 -0.11
N GLU A 82 -3.27 -8.54 -0.52
CA GLU A 82 -4.67 -8.11 -0.66
C GLU A 82 -5.27 -7.68 0.67
N ASN A 83 -5.06 -8.46 1.73
CA ASN A 83 -5.48 -8.10 3.08
C ASN A 83 -4.84 -6.77 3.53
N SER A 84 -3.56 -6.56 3.25
CA SER A 84 -2.85 -5.33 3.59
C SER A 84 -3.38 -4.13 2.81
N ILE A 85 -3.65 -4.28 1.51
CA ILE A 85 -4.25 -3.24 0.66
C ILE A 85 -5.63 -2.85 1.20
N ASN A 86 -6.45 -3.83 1.54
CA ASN A 86 -7.80 -3.58 2.05
C ASN A 86 -7.77 -2.82 3.39
N LYS A 87 -6.90 -3.24 4.32
CA LYS A 87 -6.70 -2.51 5.59
C LYS A 87 -6.25 -1.07 5.35
N LEU A 88 -5.25 -0.85 4.49
CA LEU A 88 -4.76 0.49 4.18
C LEU A 88 -5.82 1.37 3.49
N LYS A 89 -6.69 0.80 2.65
CA LYS A 89 -7.81 1.54 2.04
C LYS A 89 -8.83 1.98 3.09
N ILE A 90 -9.13 1.15 4.09
CA ILE A 90 -9.99 1.52 5.21
C ILE A 90 -9.34 2.66 6.01
N GLU A 91 -8.06 2.55 6.35
CA GLU A 91 -7.36 3.64 7.05
C GLU A 91 -7.32 4.93 6.23
N LEU A 92 -7.14 4.85 4.91
CA LEU A 92 -7.19 6.02 4.04
C LEU A 92 -8.54 6.73 4.12
N THR A 93 -9.66 6.01 4.27
CA THR A 93 -10.97 6.64 4.48
C THR A 93 -11.09 7.32 5.84
N HIS A 94 -10.50 6.75 6.90
CA HIS A 94 -10.50 7.39 8.22
C HIS A 94 -9.67 8.68 8.23
N VAL A 95 -8.46 8.62 7.67
CA VAL A 95 -7.54 9.77 7.63
C VAL A 95 -8.01 10.84 6.64
N GLY A 96 -8.67 10.44 5.55
CA GLY A 96 -9.27 11.38 4.58
C GLY A 96 -10.44 12.19 5.13
N ASN A 97 -11.08 11.73 6.21
CA ASN A 97 -12.21 12.37 6.87
C ASN A 97 -11.80 13.29 8.04
N ILE A 98 -10.51 13.57 8.23
CA ILE A 98 -10.04 14.52 9.27
C ILE A 98 -10.59 15.91 8.92
N SER A 99 -11.67 16.33 9.58
CA SER A 99 -12.24 17.67 9.48
C SER A 99 -11.35 18.69 10.20
N GLU A 100 -11.23 19.88 9.61
CA GLU A 100 -10.64 21.05 10.27
C GLU A 100 -11.33 21.28 11.62
N SER A 101 -10.55 21.36 12.69
CA SER A 101 -11.04 21.72 14.03
C SER A 101 -11.02 23.23 14.21
#